data_AF-A0AAD5LDX2-F1
#
_entry.id   AF-A0AAD5LDX2-F1
#
_cell.length_a   1.000
_cell.length_b   1.000
_cell.length_c   1.000
_cell.angle_alpha   90.00
_cell.angle_beta   90.00
_cell.angle_gamma   90.00
#
_symmetry.space_group_name_H-M   'P 1'
#
loop_
_entity.id
_entity.type
_entity.pdbx_description
1 polymer ?
#
loop_
_entity_poly.entity_id
_entity_poly.type
_entity_poly.pdbx_seq_one_letter_code
_entity_poly.pdbx_strand_id
1 'polypeptide(L)'
;MERSARDSRCSLCGFDAATDLFTIALSTGDNLGRGRCIERRVQDLQALDRCLQRLPSQSLSETAAVPAPRLSLRRLKKLTATSWTTGDRSRGWRDEFRKNVSALDDWLARCLESLGASDEWRRFADDDAYAAHQRARQAARQSEQRARQLQQFFTSAPLIAELLDVLGTHLESESPWSWDREDVLFVEPSCGDGRVVSALVEIGARHVVAFEVDPALSEQARSSLPPAVAVVHADFLTSRRPERAPSTVIAVGNPPFGEFTRDPTSVTKRDLVPLFVRHLAVEWRATSSCAN
;
A
#
# COMPACT_ATOMS: atom_id res chain seq x y z
N MET A 1 -13.73 39.48 -3.85
CA MET A 1 -13.03 39.38 -5.14
C MET A 1 -13.34 38.01 -5.74
N GLU A 2 -14.60 37.79 -6.10
CA GLU A 2 -15.09 36.54 -6.70
C GLU A 2 -14.89 36.65 -8.22
N ARG A 3 -13.72 36.26 -8.72
CA ARG A 3 -13.53 36.12 -10.16
C ARG A 3 -14.37 34.93 -10.64
N SER A 4 -15.18 35.20 -11.64
CA SER A 4 -16.12 34.31 -12.33
C SER A 4 -15.52 32.93 -12.63
N ALA A 5 -15.87 31.91 -11.85
CA ALA A 5 -15.62 30.51 -12.18
C ALA A 5 -16.41 30.02 -13.42
N ARG A 6 -17.25 30.88 -14.03
CA ARG A 6 -18.17 30.52 -15.12
C ARG A 6 -17.52 30.29 -16.48
N ASP A 7 -16.26 30.67 -16.67
CA ASP A 7 -15.60 30.55 -17.98
C ASP A 7 -14.62 29.39 -18.09
N SER A 8 -14.49 28.58 -17.03
CA SER A 8 -13.64 27.39 -17.09
C SER A 8 -14.33 26.29 -17.91
N ARG A 9 -13.66 25.78 -18.95
CA ARG A 9 -14.18 24.71 -19.82
C ARG A 9 -13.20 23.55 -19.90
N CYS A 10 -13.74 22.34 -19.97
CA CYS A 10 -12.99 21.10 -20.13
C CYS A 10 -13.56 20.34 -21.33
N SER A 11 -12.72 19.93 -22.28
CA SER A 11 -13.17 19.18 -23.47
C SER A 11 -12.19 18.10 -23.91
N LEU A 12 -12.72 17.00 -24.39
CA LEU A 12 -11.96 15.86 -24.89
C LEU A 12 -11.49 16.12 -26.33
N CYS A 13 -10.17 16.06 -26.52
CA CYS A 13 -9.52 16.40 -27.79
C CYS A 13 -8.99 15.17 -28.54
N GLY A 14 -8.77 14.07 -27.84
CA GLY A 14 -8.23 12.87 -28.46
C GLY A 14 -8.08 11.71 -27.49
N PHE A 15 -7.77 10.55 -28.05
CA PHE A 15 -7.33 9.37 -27.33
C PHE A 15 -6.21 8.70 -28.13
N ASP A 16 -5.17 8.22 -27.46
CA ASP A 16 -4.14 7.39 -28.04
C ASP A 16 -4.17 5.98 -27.44
N ALA A 17 -4.53 4.98 -28.26
CA ALA A 17 -4.60 3.58 -27.86
C ALA A 17 -3.23 2.96 -27.57
N ALA A 18 -2.13 3.52 -28.11
CA ALA A 18 -0.79 3.00 -27.83
C ALA A 18 -0.34 3.31 -26.40
N THR A 19 -0.70 4.48 -25.89
CA THR A 19 -0.32 4.96 -24.56
C THR A 19 -1.45 4.87 -23.52
N ASP A 20 -2.68 4.60 -23.96
CA ASP A 20 -3.91 4.59 -23.16
C ASP A 20 -4.17 5.95 -22.47
N LEU A 21 -3.99 7.03 -23.25
CA LEU A 21 -4.11 8.40 -22.77
C LEU A 21 -5.19 9.16 -23.54
N PHE A 22 -6.05 9.86 -22.81
CA PHE A 22 -6.93 10.89 -23.35
C PHE A 22 -6.22 12.24 -23.31
N THR A 23 -6.31 12.99 -24.41
CA THR A 23 -5.95 14.40 -24.46
C THR A 23 -7.18 15.25 -24.11
N ILE A 24 -7.06 16.10 -23.10
CA ILE A 24 -8.15 16.93 -22.60
C ILE A 24 -7.68 18.40 -22.62
N ALA A 25 -8.44 19.26 -23.28
CA ALA A 25 -8.20 20.69 -23.24
C ALA A 25 -8.89 21.31 -22.02
N LEU A 26 -8.11 22.09 -21.26
CA LEU A 26 -8.55 22.90 -20.14
C LEU A 26 -8.43 24.38 -20.55
N SER A 27 -9.55 25.09 -20.51
CA SER A 27 -9.60 26.54 -20.69
C SER A 27 -9.81 27.18 -19.34
N THR A 28 -8.82 27.93 -18.85
CA THR A 28 -8.97 28.84 -17.71
C THR A 28 -9.35 30.20 -18.27
N GLY A 29 -10.43 30.82 -17.79
CA GLY A 29 -11.02 32.06 -18.35
C GLY A 29 -10.12 33.31 -18.41
N ASP A 30 -8.82 33.21 -18.12
CA ASP A 30 -7.87 34.32 -18.27
C ASP A 30 -7.36 34.40 -19.73
N ASN A 31 -7.80 35.47 -20.38
CA ASN A 31 -7.50 35.92 -21.74
C ASN A 31 -6.11 35.55 -22.27
N LEU A 32 -6.05 34.56 -23.18
CA LEU A 32 -5.18 34.51 -24.37
C LEU A 32 -5.45 33.26 -25.26
N GLY A 33 -6.67 32.70 -25.24
CA GLY A 33 -7.19 31.80 -26.28
C GLY A 33 -6.50 30.44 -26.49
N ARG A 34 -5.39 30.15 -25.81
CA ARG A 34 -4.73 28.84 -25.88
C ARG A 34 -5.09 28.02 -24.64
N GLY A 35 -6.15 27.23 -24.77
CA GLY A 35 -6.44 26.18 -23.79
C GLY A 35 -5.21 25.26 -23.63
N ARG A 36 -4.89 24.90 -22.39
CA ARG A 36 -3.82 23.95 -22.08
C ARG A 36 -4.35 22.55 -22.33
N CYS A 37 -3.59 21.70 -23.03
CA CYS A 37 -3.92 20.28 -23.14
C CYS A 37 -3.20 19.51 -22.03
N ILE A 38 -3.90 18.58 -21.41
CA ILE A 38 -3.36 17.61 -20.45
C ILE A 38 -3.67 16.19 -20.93
N GLU A 39 -2.88 15.23 -20.47
CA GLU A 39 -3.04 13.81 -20.82
C GLU A 39 -3.39 12.97 -19.61
N ARG A 40 -4.49 12.21 -19.66
CA ARG A 40 -4.98 11.43 -18.52
C ARG A 40 -5.39 10.02 -18.94
N ARG A 41 -5.15 9.04 -18.07
CA ARG A 41 -5.53 7.65 -18.32
C ARG A 41 -7.03 7.45 -18.11
N VAL A 42 -7.57 6.39 -18.69
CA VAL A 42 -8.95 5.92 -18.43
C VAL A 42 -9.23 5.80 -16.93
N GLN A 43 -8.25 5.27 -16.19
CA GLN A 43 -8.36 5.04 -14.74
C GLN A 43 -8.50 6.33 -13.94
N ASP A 44 -7.98 7.44 -14.45
CA ASP A 44 -8.04 8.74 -13.79
C ASP A 44 -9.45 9.34 -13.93
N LEU A 45 -10.09 9.19 -15.10
CA LEU A 45 -11.49 9.54 -15.33
C LEU A 45 -12.42 8.73 -14.41
N GLN A 46 -12.18 7.43 -14.28
CA GLN A 46 -12.92 6.56 -13.36
C GLN A 46 -12.69 6.94 -11.89
N ALA A 47 -11.50 7.42 -11.53
CA ALA A 47 -11.21 7.90 -10.18
C ALA A 47 -12.01 9.18 -9.86
N LEU A 48 -12.06 10.13 -10.80
CA LEU A 48 -12.91 11.32 -10.67
C LEU A 48 -14.39 10.94 -10.51
N ASP A 49 -14.90 9.98 -11.29
CA ASP A 49 -16.29 9.51 -11.14
C ASP A 49 -16.55 8.98 -9.73
N ARG A 50 -15.65 8.14 -9.18
CA ARG A 50 -15.77 7.65 -7.79
C ARG A 50 -15.73 8.78 -6.75
N CYS A 51 -15.00 9.87 -7.01
CA CYS A 51 -15.00 11.03 -6.11
C CYS A 51 -16.32 11.79 -6.20
N LEU A 52 -16.81 12.02 -7.42
CA LEU A 52 -18.08 12.68 -7.66
C LEU A 52 -19.26 11.93 -7.01
N GLN A 53 -19.28 10.60 -7.10
CA GLN A 53 -20.33 9.76 -6.50
C GLN A 53 -20.27 9.68 -4.96
N ARG A 54 -19.16 10.10 -4.33
CA ARG A 54 -19.01 10.15 -2.87
C ARG A 54 -19.42 11.48 -2.25
N LEU A 55 -19.65 12.52 -3.07
CA LEU A 55 -20.12 13.80 -2.54
C LEU A 55 -21.49 13.61 -1.87
N PRO A 56 -21.69 14.16 -0.66
CA PRO A 56 -22.98 14.07 0.01
C PRO A 56 -24.06 14.70 -0.87
N SER A 57 -25.15 13.95 -1.14
CA SER A 57 -26.30 14.45 -1.91
C SER A 57 -26.96 15.70 -1.30
N GLN A 58 -26.55 16.11 -0.10
CA GLN A 58 -27.14 17.17 0.71
C GLN A 58 -26.53 18.57 0.48
N SER A 59 -25.44 18.74 -0.28
CA SER A 59 -24.84 20.07 -0.51
C SER A 59 -25.35 20.79 -1.77
N LEU A 60 -26.29 20.19 -2.50
CA LEU A 60 -26.94 20.81 -3.66
C LEU A 60 -28.30 21.31 -3.21
N SER A 61 -28.48 22.64 -3.31
CA SER A 61 -29.69 23.42 -3.07
C SER A 61 -31.02 22.65 -3.12
N GLU A 62 -31.93 22.92 -2.18
CA GLU A 62 -33.28 22.33 -2.04
C GLU A 62 -34.14 22.30 -3.32
N THR A 63 -33.75 23.02 -4.37
CA THR A 63 -34.37 22.96 -5.69
C THR A 63 -33.81 21.80 -6.53
N ALA A 64 -34.36 20.60 -6.28
CA ALA A 64 -34.20 19.36 -7.04
C ALA A 64 -32.77 18.78 -7.06
N ALA A 65 -32.50 17.86 -6.13
CA ALA A 65 -31.33 17.00 -6.09
C ALA A 65 -31.27 16.07 -7.33
N VAL A 66 -30.81 16.60 -8.46
CA VAL A 66 -30.49 15.78 -9.63
C VAL A 66 -29.25 14.96 -9.29
N PRO A 67 -29.31 13.62 -9.34
CA PRO A 67 -28.15 12.78 -9.04
C PRO A 67 -26.98 13.14 -9.96
N ALA A 68 -25.77 13.16 -9.40
CA ALA A 68 -24.57 13.46 -10.15
C ALA A 68 -24.44 12.49 -11.35
N PRO A 69 -24.17 13.00 -12.57
CA PRO A 69 -24.13 12.16 -13.76
C PRO A 69 -23.00 11.13 -13.61
N ARG A 70 -23.29 9.89 -14.00
CA ARG A 70 -22.31 8.81 -14.00
C ARG A 70 -21.53 8.75 -15.29
N LEU A 71 -20.24 8.46 -15.17
CA LEU A 71 -19.37 8.16 -16.28
C LEU A 71 -19.83 6.89 -17.01
N SER A 72 -20.15 7.00 -18.30
CA SER A 72 -20.63 5.87 -19.08
C SER A 72 -19.49 4.96 -19.56
N LEU A 73 -19.30 3.83 -18.89
CA LEU A 73 -18.27 2.83 -19.26
C LEU A 73 -18.46 2.29 -20.69
N ARG A 74 -19.70 2.18 -21.17
CA ARG A 74 -19.99 1.76 -22.56
C ARG A 74 -19.45 2.76 -23.57
N ARG A 75 -19.58 4.06 -23.30
CA ARG A 75 -19.08 5.13 -24.17
C ARG A 75 -17.57 5.22 -24.13
N LEU A 76 -16.98 5.13 -22.92
CA LEU A 76 -15.52 5.03 -22.74
C LEU A 76 -14.94 3.88 -23.56
N LYS A 77 -15.47 2.65 -23.39
CA LYS A 77 -15.01 1.48 -24.14
C LYS A 77 -15.03 1.69 -25.65
N LYS A 78 -16.04 2.41 -26.17
CA LYS A 78 -16.11 2.73 -27.60
C LYS A 78 -15.03 3.74 -28.02
N LEU A 79 -14.75 4.74 -27.19
CA LEU A 79 -13.74 5.76 -27.46
C LEU A 79 -12.31 5.25 -27.27
N THR A 80 -12.09 4.25 -26.42
CA THR A 80 -10.77 3.68 -26.17
C THR A 80 -10.40 2.54 -27.12
N ALA A 81 -11.27 2.23 -28.10
CA ALA A 81 -11.06 1.09 -29.00
C ALA A 81 -9.97 1.34 -30.05
N THR A 82 -9.73 2.60 -30.42
CA THR A 82 -8.76 3.03 -31.44
C THR A 82 -8.28 4.44 -31.13
N SER A 83 -7.08 4.83 -31.56
CA SER A 83 -6.62 6.22 -31.44
C SER A 83 -7.48 7.17 -32.29
N TRP A 84 -7.73 8.38 -31.78
CA TRP A 84 -8.45 9.44 -32.50
C TRP A 84 -8.07 10.85 -32.01
N THR A 85 -8.26 11.85 -32.87
CA THR A 85 -8.15 13.28 -32.54
C THR A 85 -9.39 14.00 -33.05
N THR A 86 -10.04 14.82 -32.22
CA THR A 86 -11.30 15.49 -32.56
C THR A 86 -11.19 16.27 -33.87
N GLY A 87 -12.10 15.99 -34.81
CA GLY A 87 -12.17 16.68 -36.10
C GLY A 87 -11.20 16.18 -37.17
N ASP A 88 -10.24 15.31 -36.83
CA ASP A 88 -9.24 14.81 -37.77
C ASP A 88 -9.53 13.36 -38.20
N ARG A 89 -10.16 13.21 -39.38
CA ARG A 89 -10.46 11.90 -39.98
C ARG A 89 -9.21 11.08 -40.31
N SER A 90 -8.09 11.74 -40.63
CA SER A 90 -6.83 11.05 -40.93
C SER A 90 -6.22 10.41 -39.68
N ARG A 91 -6.53 10.98 -38.51
CA ARG A 91 -6.15 10.45 -37.20
C ARG A 91 -7.21 9.55 -36.59
N GLY A 92 -8.19 9.06 -37.35
CA GLY A 92 -9.16 8.08 -36.87
C GLY A 92 -10.44 8.65 -36.26
N TRP A 93 -10.68 9.97 -36.35
CA TRP A 93 -11.97 10.55 -35.99
C TRP A 93 -13.10 9.98 -36.83
N ARG A 94 -14.17 9.54 -36.17
CA ARG A 94 -15.40 9.05 -36.81
C ARG A 94 -16.59 9.87 -36.33
N ASP A 95 -17.52 10.17 -37.23
CA ASP A 95 -18.72 10.96 -36.88
C ASP A 95 -19.55 10.33 -35.75
N GLU A 96 -19.50 9.00 -35.62
CA GLU A 96 -20.12 8.26 -34.51
C GLU A 96 -19.52 8.54 -33.13
N PHE A 97 -18.30 9.09 -33.03
CA PHE A 97 -17.68 9.46 -31.75
C PHE A 97 -18.24 10.77 -31.20
N ARG A 98 -18.79 11.64 -32.04
CA ARG A 98 -19.31 12.96 -31.66
C ARG A 98 -20.26 12.90 -30.47
N LYS A 99 -21.23 11.97 -30.49
CA LYS A 99 -22.20 11.79 -29.39
C LYS A 99 -21.55 11.27 -28.10
N ASN A 100 -20.48 10.48 -28.20
CA ASN A 100 -19.78 9.96 -27.03
C ASN A 100 -18.88 11.01 -26.41
N VAL A 101 -18.15 11.76 -27.24
CA VAL A 101 -17.30 12.88 -26.82
C VAL A 101 -18.13 13.96 -26.14
N SER A 102 -19.22 14.42 -26.78
CA SER A 102 -20.10 15.43 -26.18
C SER A 102 -20.64 15.02 -24.80
N ALA A 103 -21.03 13.76 -24.61
CA ALA A 103 -21.48 13.31 -23.29
C ALA A 103 -20.37 13.21 -22.24
N LEU A 104 -19.12 12.96 -22.65
CA LEU A 104 -17.97 13.03 -21.74
C LEU A 104 -17.58 14.47 -21.44
N ASP A 105 -17.69 15.38 -22.40
CA ASP A 105 -17.48 16.82 -22.19
C ASP A 105 -18.49 17.36 -21.17
N ASP A 106 -19.78 17.01 -21.33
CA ASP A 106 -20.83 17.38 -20.37
C ASP A 106 -20.52 16.83 -18.96
N TRP A 107 -20.05 15.58 -18.87
CA TRP A 107 -19.66 14.97 -17.60
C TRP A 107 -18.41 15.63 -16.99
N LEU A 108 -17.39 15.95 -17.80
CA LEU A 108 -16.19 16.65 -17.36
C LEU A 108 -16.52 18.06 -16.85
N ALA A 109 -17.43 18.76 -17.52
CA ALA A 109 -17.94 20.05 -17.06
C ALA A 109 -18.59 19.92 -15.67
N ARG A 110 -19.41 18.89 -15.45
CA ARG A 110 -20.01 18.64 -14.13
C ARG A 110 -18.98 18.28 -13.06
N CYS A 111 -17.94 17.52 -13.41
CA CYS A 111 -16.82 17.25 -12.51
C CYS A 111 -16.12 18.54 -12.11
N LEU A 112 -15.85 19.44 -13.06
CA LEU A 112 -15.25 20.74 -12.79
C LEU A 112 -16.16 21.60 -11.90
N GLU A 113 -17.47 21.62 -12.14
CA GLU A 113 -18.43 22.36 -11.30
C GLU A 113 -18.45 21.82 -9.86
N SER A 114 -18.44 20.49 -9.69
CA SER A 114 -18.64 19.85 -8.38
C SER A 114 -17.33 19.67 -7.59
N LEU A 115 -16.22 19.47 -8.28
CA LEU A 115 -14.91 19.14 -7.69
C LEU A 115 -13.87 20.23 -7.97
N GLY A 116 -14.18 21.31 -8.68
CA GLY A 116 -13.17 22.26 -9.18
C GLY A 116 -12.25 22.87 -8.13
N ALA A 117 -12.74 23.03 -6.89
CA ALA A 117 -11.95 23.50 -5.75
C ALA A 117 -11.31 22.37 -4.91
N SER A 118 -11.55 21.10 -5.27
CA SER A 118 -11.06 19.95 -4.54
C SER A 118 -9.63 19.58 -4.94
N ASP A 119 -8.91 18.93 -4.03
CA ASP A 119 -7.57 18.40 -4.29
C ASP A 119 -7.57 17.33 -5.39
N GLU A 120 -8.66 16.57 -5.52
CA GLU A 120 -8.83 15.58 -6.60
C GLU A 120 -8.84 16.25 -7.97
N TRP A 121 -9.59 17.34 -8.13
CA TRP A 121 -9.57 18.08 -9.39
C TRP A 121 -8.22 18.71 -9.64
N ARG A 122 -7.57 19.28 -8.62
CA ARG A 122 -6.20 19.82 -8.76
C ARG A 122 -5.22 18.75 -9.24
N ARG A 123 -5.23 17.55 -8.65
CA ARG A 123 -4.41 16.40 -9.08
C ARG A 123 -4.74 15.94 -10.50
N PHE A 124 -5.98 16.13 -10.95
CA PHE A 124 -6.39 15.80 -12.30
C PHE A 124 -6.05 16.90 -13.30
N ALA A 125 -6.18 18.19 -12.96
CA ALA A 125 -6.04 19.29 -13.91
C ALA A 125 -4.60 19.80 -14.04
N ASP A 126 -3.75 19.60 -13.03
CA ASP A 126 -2.37 20.06 -13.01
C ASP A 126 -1.37 18.92 -13.24
N ASP A 127 -0.45 19.06 -14.19
CA ASP A 127 0.50 17.99 -14.54
C ASP A 127 1.55 17.72 -13.46
N ASP A 128 1.99 18.72 -12.70
CA ASP A 128 2.97 18.50 -11.63
C ASP A 128 2.33 17.77 -10.45
N ALA A 129 1.11 18.19 -10.07
CA ALA A 129 0.31 17.50 -9.07
C ALA A 129 -0.04 16.06 -9.51
N TYR A 130 -0.37 15.87 -10.79
CA TYR A 130 -0.61 14.56 -11.37
C TYR A 130 0.64 13.68 -11.31
N ALA A 131 1.79 14.17 -11.78
CA ALA A 131 3.06 13.43 -11.78
C ALA A 131 3.52 13.07 -10.36
N ALA A 132 3.38 13.98 -9.40
CA ALA A 132 3.64 13.69 -7.99
C ALA A 132 2.72 12.59 -7.45
N HIS A 133 1.43 12.65 -7.78
CA HIS A 133 0.46 11.62 -7.35
C HIS A 133 0.76 10.25 -7.97
N GLN A 134 1.11 10.19 -9.26
CA GLN A 134 1.48 8.93 -9.91
C GLN A 134 2.75 8.32 -9.32
N ARG A 135 3.78 9.14 -9.04
CA ARG A 135 5.00 8.68 -8.34
C ARG A 135 4.68 8.11 -6.96
N ALA A 136 3.84 8.78 -6.17
CA ALA A 136 3.42 8.28 -4.86
C ALA A 136 2.67 6.94 -4.96
N ARG A 137 1.77 6.79 -5.93
CA ARG A 137 1.05 5.52 -6.17
C ARG A 137 1.98 4.39 -6.61
N GLN A 138 2.96 4.70 -7.47
CA GLN A 138 3.95 3.71 -7.90
C GLN A 138 4.82 3.25 -6.73
N ALA A 139 5.30 4.19 -5.90
CA ALA A 139 6.06 3.87 -4.70
C ALA A 139 5.24 3.00 -3.73
N ALA A 140 3.97 3.34 -3.50
CA ALA A 140 3.08 2.54 -2.66
C ALA A 140 2.88 1.11 -3.20
N ARG A 141 2.67 0.96 -4.52
CA ARG A 141 2.57 -0.37 -5.17
C ARG A 141 3.85 -1.18 -5.07
N GLN A 142 5.00 -0.54 -5.25
CA GLN A 142 6.30 -1.21 -5.12
C GLN A 142 6.54 -1.67 -3.68
N SER A 143 6.18 -0.84 -2.70
CA SER A 143 6.21 -1.21 -1.28
C SER A 143 5.29 -2.39 -0.98
N GLU A 144 4.05 -2.37 -1.46
CA GLU A 144 3.10 -3.48 -1.29
C GLU A 144 3.57 -4.76 -1.99
N GLN A 145 4.14 -4.65 -3.20
CA GLN A 145 4.70 -5.80 -3.91
C GLN A 145 5.91 -6.38 -3.18
N ARG A 146 6.79 -5.55 -2.64
CA ARG A 146 7.93 -5.97 -1.83
C ARG A 146 7.46 -6.67 -0.55
N ALA A 147 6.50 -6.09 0.17
CA ALA A 147 5.90 -6.71 1.36
C ALA A 147 5.28 -8.07 1.05
N ARG A 148 4.59 -8.22 -0.11
CA ARG A 148 4.06 -9.51 -0.57
C ARG A 148 5.15 -10.51 -0.93
N GLN A 149 6.22 -10.08 -1.60
CA GLN A 149 7.37 -10.93 -1.96
C GLN A 149 8.10 -11.45 -0.73
N LEU A 150 8.22 -10.61 0.29
CA LEU A 150 8.84 -10.93 1.57
C LEU A 150 7.87 -11.58 2.57
N GLN A 151 6.60 -11.74 2.18
CA GLN A 151 5.53 -12.30 3.00
C GLN A 151 5.42 -11.65 4.38
N GLN A 152 5.64 -10.33 4.41
CA GLN A 152 5.62 -9.52 5.62
C GLN A 152 4.17 -9.29 6.03
N PHE A 153 3.56 -10.31 6.63
CA PHE A 153 2.28 -10.20 7.31
C PHE A 153 2.54 -9.79 8.76
N PHE A 154 2.37 -8.52 9.05
CA PHE A 154 2.52 -8.02 10.42
C PHE A 154 1.46 -8.64 11.33
N THR A 155 1.90 -9.17 12.47
CA THR A 155 0.99 -9.65 13.52
C THR A 155 0.14 -8.49 14.03
N SER A 156 -1.17 -8.71 14.14
CA SER A 156 -2.11 -7.69 14.64
C SER A 156 -1.98 -7.55 16.15
N ALA A 157 -2.31 -6.38 16.71
CA ALA A 157 -2.22 -6.15 18.15
C ALA A 157 -3.04 -7.18 18.98
N PRO A 158 -4.25 -7.61 18.58
CA PRO A 158 -4.98 -8.65 19.30
C PRO A 158 -4.24 -10.00 19.33
N LEU A 159 -3.63 -10.40 18.22
CA LEU A 159 -2.86 -11.66 18.13
C LEU A 159 -1.54 -11.59 18.93
N ILE A 160 -0.94 -10.40 19.02
CA ILE A 160 0.22 -10.20 19.91
C ILE A 160 -0.21 -10.36 21.36
N ALA A 161 -1.34 -9.77 21.77
CA ALA A 161 -1.84 -9.90 23.12
C ALA A 161 -2.14 -11.37 23.49
N GLU A 162 -2.78 -12.12 22.59
CA GLU A 162 -3.03 -13.56 22.78
C GLU A 162 -1.74 -14.37 22.88
N LEU A 163 -0.76 -14.11 22.00
CA LEU A 163 0.56 -14.75 22.04
C LEU A 163 1.26 -14.52 23.38
N LEU A 164 1.20 -13.29 23.91
CA LEU A 164 1.82 -12.95 25.19
C LEU A 164 1.09 -13.57 26.39
N ASP A 165 -0.23 -13.71 26.32
CA ASP A 165 -1.02 -14.39 27.37
C ASP A 165 -0.67 -15.88 27.46
N VAL A 166 -0.57 -16.55 26.30
CA VAL A 166 -0.10 -17.94 26.22
C VAL A 166 1.33 -18.08 26.74
N LEU A 167 2.22 -17.18 26.33
CA LEU A 167 3.60 -17.15 26.82
C LEU A 167 3.67 -16.93 28.33
N GLY A 168 2.89 -15.99 28.87
CA GLY A 168 2.81 -15.72 30.30
C GLY A 168 2.34 -16.95 31.08
N THR A 169 1.25 -17.57 30.63
CA THR A 169 0.71 -18.80 31.24
C THR A 169 1.74 -19.94 31.22
N HIS A 170 2.44 -20.13 30.09
CA HIS A 170 3.48 -21.15 29.98
C HIS A 170 4.63 -20.88 30.96
N LEU A 171 5.12 -19.65 31.02
CA LEU A 171 6.19 -19.23 31.94
C LEU A 171 5.80 -19.43 33.41
N GLU A 172 4.55 -19.11 33.78
CA GLU A 172 4.03 -19.30 35.13
C GLU A 172 3.92 -20.79 35.51
N SER A 173 3.52 -21.64 34.56
CA SER A 173 3.37 -23.08 34.79
C SER A 173 4.70 -23.84 34.94
N GLU A 174 5.75 -23.43 34.23
CA GLU A 174 7.06 -24.10 34.23
C GLU A 174 7.88 -23.73 35.48
N SER A 175 7.68 -22.53 36.05
CA SER A 175 8.33 -22.13 37.29
C SER A 175 7.52 -21.06 38.05
N PRO A 176 6.74 -21.45 39.08
CA PRO A 176 5.99 -20.51 39.94
C PRO A 176 6.88 -19.53 40.73
N TRP A 177 8.19 -19.80 40.77
CA TRP A 177 9.20 -18.99 41.45
C TRP A 177 10.03 -18.30 40.37
N SER A 178 9.78 -16.99 40.21
CA SER A 178 10.54 -16.04 39.40
C SER A 178 11.46 -16.67 38.35
N TRP A 179 11.01 -16.77 37.10
CA TRP A 179 11.97 -16.72 36.01
C TRP A 179 12.76 -15.43 36.22
N ASP A 180 13.99 -15.54 36.72
CA ASP A 180 14.84 -14.39 36.84
C ASP A 180 15.02 -13.91 35.40
N ARG A 181 14.45 -12.75 35.09
CA ARG A 181 14.34 -12.24 33.70
C ARG A 181 15.72 -12.07 33.07
N GLU A 182 16.76 -12.14 33.90
CA GLU A 182 18.17 -12.14 33.56
C GLU A 182 18.68 -13.44 32.91
N ASP A 183 18.05 -14.58 33.16
CA ASP A 183 18.54 -15.90 32.68
C ASP A 183 17.78 -16.44 31.46
N VAL A 184 16.86 -15.65 30.89
CA VAL A 184 16.07 -16.03 29.72
C VAL A 184 16.42 -15.14 28.53
N LEU A 185 16.82 -15.77 27.43
CA LEU A 185 16.97 -15.11 26.13
C LEU A 185 15.73 -15.32 25.28
N PHE A 186 15.03 -14.24 24.97
CA PHE A 186 13.96 -14.25 23.96
C PHE A 186 14.56 -14.06 22.57
N VAL A 187 14.16 -14.90 21.63
CA VAL A 187 14.54 -14.78 20.22
C VAL A 187 13.30 -14.59 19.36
N GLU A 188 13.27 -13.49 18.62
CA GLU A 188 12.29 -13.23 17.55
C GLU A 188 13.03 -13.45 16.20
N PRO A 189 12.69 -14.50 15.43
CA PRO A 189 13.47 -14.91 14.25
C PRO A 189 13.12 -14.15 12.95
N SER A 190 12.07 -13.34 12.92
CA SER A 190 11.56 -12.60 11.76
C SER A 190 10.75 -11.37 12.21
N CYS A 191 11.41 -10.36 12.76
CA CYS A 191 10.76 -9.40 13.65
C CYS A 191 9.99 -8.29 12.96
N GLY A 192 10.15 -8.13 11.64
CA GLY A 192 9.52 -7.07 10.88
C GLY A 192 9.85 -5.69 11.45
N ASP A 193 8.80 -4.93 11.81
CA ASP A 193 8.90 -3.61 12.42
C ASP A 193 9.13 -3.63 13.94
N GLY A 194 9.26 -4.82 14.54
CA GLY A 194 9.58 -5.00 15.95
C GLY A 194 8.37 -5.03 16.89
N ARG A 195 7.12 -5.06 16.39
CA ARG A 195 5.93 -4.99 17.25
C ARG A 195 5.79 -6.12 18.29
N VAL A 196 6.15 -7.36 17.95
CA VAL A 196 6.18 -8.48 18.90
C VAL A 196 7.28 -8.24 19.94
N VAL A 197 8.44 -7.75 19.50
CA VAL A 197 9.59 -7.45 20.36
C VAL A 197 9.28 -6.31 21.34
N SER A 198 8.60 -5.25 20.88
CA SER A 198 8.13 -4.16 21.75
C SER A 198 7.24 -4.71 22.86
N ALA A 199 6.28 -5.57 22.49
CA ALA A 199 5.35 -6.15 23.45
C ALA A 199 6.05 -7.09 24.46
N LEU A 200 7.07 -7.85 24.02
CA LEU A 200 7.93 -8.63 24.92
C LEU A 200 8.68 -7.74 25.94
N VAL A 201 9.23 -6.63 25.49
CA VAL A 201 9.91 -5.67 26.36
C VAL A 201 8.93 -4.99 27.32
N GLU A 202 7.70 -4.72 26.90
CA GLU A 202 6.64 -4.15 27.75
C GLU A 202 6.23 -5.06 28.90
N ILE A 203 6.16 -6.38 28.68
CA ILE A 203 5.96 -7.36 29.76
C ILE A 203 7.25 -7.62 30.57
N GLY A 204 8.35 -7.01 30.12
CA GLY A 204 9.62 -6.83 30.82
C GLY A 204 10.66 -7.90 30.55
N ALA A 205 10.64 -8.52 29.37
CA ALA A 205 11.79 -9.24 28.84
C ALA A 205 13.03 -8.34 28.81
N ARG A 206 14.17 -8.84 29.32
CA ARG A 206 15.42 -8.07 29.42
C ARG A 206 16.43 -8.41 28.33
N HIS A 207 16.54 -9.70 27.99
CA HIS A 207 17.44 -10.18 26.94
C HIS A 207 16.63 -10.59 25.72
N VAL A 208 16.61 -9.73 24.70
CA VAL A 208 15.87 -9.98 23.46
C VAL A 208 16.79 -9.80 22.25
N VAL A 209 16.83 -10.81 21.40
CA VAL A 209 17.51 -10.77 20.09
C VAL A 209 16.45 -10.94 19.01
N ALA A 210 16.44 -10.01 18.06
CA ALA A 210 15.47 -9.97 16.98
C ALA A 210 16.19 -10.02 15.63
N PHE A 211 15.70 -10.83 14.69
CA PHE A 211 16.28 -10.97 13.35
C PHE A 211 15.33 -10.43 12.29
N GLU A 212 15.87 -9.68 11.33
CA GLU A 212 15.12 -9.23 10.16
C GLU A 212 16.00 -9.27 8.90
N VAL A 213 15.48 -9.83 7.81
CA VAL A 213 16.21 -10.00 6.55
C VAL A 213 16.05 -8.78 5.63
N ASP A 214 14.97 -8.01 5.78
CA ASP A 214 14.77 -6.76 5.07
C ASP A 214 15.54 -5.62 5.75
N PRO A 215 16.51 -4.98 5.07
CA PRO A 215 17.31 -3.92 5.66
C PRO A 215 16.49 -2.70 6.11
N ALA A 216 15.40 -2.38 5.41
CA ALA A 216 14.56 -1.23 5.74
C ALA A 216 13.73 -1.49 7.01
N LEU A 217 13.17 -2.70 7.16
CA LEU A 217 12.44 -3.07 8.37
C LEU A 217 13.39 -3.27 9.56
N SER A 218 14.57 -3.84 9.34
CA SER A 218 15.59 -3.96 10.38
C SER A 218 15.99 -2.58 10.93
N GLU A 219 16.19 -1.60 10.06
CA GLU A 219 16.49 -0.23 10.47
C GLU A 219 15.30 0.43 11.19
N GLN A 220 14.08 0.21 10.69
CA GLN A 220 12.87 0.68 11.36
C GLN A 220 12.74 0.10 12.78
N ALA A 221 12.93 -1.22 12.94
CA ALA A 221 12.89 -1.91 14.23
C ALA A 221 13.97 -1.39 15.18
N ARG A 222 15.20 -1.16 14.69
CA ARG A 222 16.27 -0.53 15.49
C ARG A 222 15.90 0.86 16.00
N SER A 223 15.19 1.63 15.18
CA SER A 223 14.80 2.99 15.54
C SER A 223 13.61 3.04 16.51
N SER A 224 12.74 2.02 16.49
CA SER A 224 11.53 1.96 17.32
C SER A 224 11.73 1.24 18.65
N LEU A 225 12.67 0.29 18.71
CA LEU A 225 12.92 -0.53 19.89
C LEU A 225 13.94 0.09 20.84
N PRO A 226 13.88 -0.22 22.15
CA PRO A 226 14.88 0.24 23.10
C PRO A 226 16.29 -0.24 22.74
N PRO A 227 17.36 0.53 23.01
CA PRO A 227 18.74 0.16 22.68
C PRO A 227 19.24 -1.15 23.32
N ALA A 228 18.55 -1.63 24.36
CA ALA A 228 18.86 -2.92 25.00
C ALA A 228 18.47 -4.13 24.13
N VAL A 229 17.62 -3.95 23.12
CA VAL A 229 17.24 -5.01 22.18
C VAL A 229 18.28 -5.13 21.07
N ALA A 230 18.80 -6.34 20.86
CA ALA A 230 19.72 -6.60 19.77
C ALA A 230 18.96 -6.93 18.47
N VAL A 231 18.86 -5.96 17.55
CA VAL A 231 18.25 -6.16 16.23
C VAL A 231 19.33 -6.46 15.18
N VAL A 232 19.32 -7.70 14.67
CA VAL A 232 20.31 -8.23 13.73
C VAL A 232 19.71 -8.27 12.32
N HIS A 233 20.36 -7.56 11.39
CA HIS A 233 20.03 -7.63 9.96
C HIS A 233 20.71 -8.86 9.35
N ALA A 234 20.01 -9.99 9.27
CA ALA A 234 20.54 -11.25 8.74
C ALA A 234 19.42 -12.25 8.42
N ASP A 235 19.74 -13.27 7.62
CA ASP A 235 18.90 -14.47 7.49
C ASP A 235 19.01 -15.32 8.77
N PHE A 236 17.91 -15.41 9.52
CA PHE A 236 17.83 -16.19 10.76
C PHE A 236 18.23 -17.66 10.57
N LEU A 237 17.93 -18.29 9.43
CA LEU A 237 18.28 -19.70 9.19
C LEU A 237 19.78 -19.94 9.02
N THR A 238 20.57 -18.87 8.92
CA THR A 238 22.04 -18.91 8.89
C THR A 238 22.67 -18.50 10.23
N SER A 239 21.85 -18.11 11.20
CA SER A 239 22.29 -17.64 12.51
C SER A 239 22.68 -18.79 13.44
N ARG A 240 23.26 -18.45 14.59
CA ARG A 240 23.62 -19.38 15.66
C ARG A 240 23.42 -18.71 17.01
N ARG A 241 23.12 -19.51 18.04
CA ARG A 241 23.10 -19.03 19.43
C ARG A 241 24.47 -18.49 19.83
N PRO A 242 24.55 -17.29 20.46
CA PRO A 242 25.79 -16.79 21.03
C PRO A 242 26.36 -17.72 22.09
N GLU A 243 27.69 -17.91 22.13
CA GLU A 243 28.35 -18.81 23.09
C GLU A 243 28.09 -18.44 24.56
N ARG A 244 27.87 -17.15 24.84
CA ARG A 244 27.59 -16.61 26.17
C ARG A 244 26.11 -16.30 26.40
N ALA A 245 25.21 -16.87 25.61
CA ALA A 245 23.78 -16.67 25.79
C ALA A 245 23.30 -17.33 27.10
N PRO A 246 22.27 -16.75 27.76
CA PRO A 246 21.58 -17.37 28.89
C PRO A 246 21.18 -18.82 28.61
N SER A 247 21.06 -19.65 29.66
CA SER A 247 20.83 -21.09 29.53
C SER A 247 19.51 -21.40 28.82
N THR A 248 18.46 -20.66 29.17
CA THR A 248 17.09 -20.79 28.64
C THR A 248 16.90 -19.86 27.44
N VAL A 249 16.40 -20.43 26.33
CA VAL A 249 16.07 -19.68 25.10
C VAL A 249 14.61 -19.92 24.76
N ILE A 250 13.85 -18.84 24.61
CA ILE A 250 12.44 -18.89 24.26
C ILE A 250 12.25 -18.19 22.92
N ALA A 251 11.69 -18.93 21.97
CA ALA A 251 11.37 -18.37 20.66
C ALA A 251 9.95 -17.82 20.66
N VAL A 252 9.78 -16.57 20.22
CA VAL A 252 8.47 -15.92 20.12
C VAL A 252 8.45 -15.21 18.78
N GLY A 253 7.41 -15.40 17.98
CA GLY A 253 7.32 -14.69 16.72
C GLY A 253 6.26 -15.20 15.76
N ASN A 254 6.23 -14.60 14.59
CA ASN A 254 5.37 -14.99 13.49
C ASN A 254 6.23 -15.25 12.24
N PRO A 255 6.82 -16.45 12.09
CA PRO A 255 7.66 -16.75 10.95
C PRO A 255 6.89 -16.57 9.62
N PRO A 256 7.57 -16.18 8.54
CA PRO A 256 6.91 -15.97 7.25
C PRO A 256 6.26 -17.26 6.74
N PHE A 257 4.98 -17.18 6.37
CA PHE A 257 4.22 -18.28 5.78
C PHE A 257 4.55 -18.40 4.29
N GLY A 258 5.54 -19.21 3.95
CA GLY A 258 5.94 -19.36 2.55
C GLY A 258 6.74 -20.57 2.18
N GLU A 259 6.95 -20.63 0.88
CA GLU A 259 7.70 -21.67 0.22
C GLU A 259 9.14 -21.20 -0.02
N PHE A 260 10.08 -21.84 0.67
CA PHE A 260 11.50 -21.66 0.42
C PHE A 260 12.02 -22.72 -0.54
N THR A 261 12.80 -22.25 -1.52
CA THR A 261 13.70 -23.12 -2.27
C THR A 261 15.12 -22.57 -2.17
N ARG A 262 16.04 -23.42 -1.69
CA ARG A 262 17.48 -23.08 -1.67
C ARG A 262 18.08 -23.12 -3.06
N ASP A 263 17.47 -23.89 -3.96
CA ASP A 263 17.85 -24.04 -5.35
C ASP A 263 16.67 -23.58 -6.24
N PRO A 264 16.82 -22.49 -7.01
CA PRO A 264 15.76 -22.00 -7.88
C PRO A 264 15.33 -23.02 -8.96
N THR A 265 16.12 -24.07 -9.19
CA THR A 265 15.80 -25.17 -10.12
C THR A 265 15.11 -26.36 -9.46
N SER A 266 15.05 -26.40 -8.12
CA SER A 266 14.37 -27.46 -7.37
C SER A 266 12.85 -27.31 -7.47
N VAL A 267 12.19 -28.40 -7.88
CA VAL A 267 10.72 -28.51 -7.91
C VAL A 267 10.14 -28.69 -6.50
N THR A 268 10.94 -29.17 -5.54
CA THR A 268 10.52 -29.30 -4.16
C THR A 268 10.65 -27.99 -3.42
N LYS A 269 9.50 -27.43 -3.08
CA LYS A 269 9.38 -26.28 -2.19
C LYS A 269 9.17 -26.76 -0.77
N ARG A 270 9.86 -26.13 0.20
CA ARG A 270 9.68 -26.44 1.62
C ARG A 270 8.99 -25.28 2.31
N ASP A 271 8.06 -25.60 3.19
CA ASP A 271 7.48 -24.60 4.08
C ASP A 271 8.59 -24.00 4.98
N LEU A 272 8.60 -22.67 5.10
CA LEU A 272 9.52 -21.91 5.94
C LEU A 272 9.28 -22.17 7.42
N VAL A 273 8.03 -22.34 7.86
CA VAL A 273 7.71 -22.46 9.29
C VAL A 273 8.40 -23.67 9.92
N PRO A 274 8.34 -24.90 9.35
CA PRO A 274 9.09 -26.04 9.87
C PRO A 274 10.62 -25.85 9.86
N LEU A 275 11.16 -25.07 8.93
CA LEU A 275 12.60 -24.77 8.88
C LEU A 275 13.01 -23.85 10.04
N PHE A 276 12.20 -22.82 10.33
CA PHE A 276 12.40 -21.93 11.47
C PHE A 276 12.33 -22.71 12.78
N VAL A 277 11.28 -23.51 12.98
CA VAL A 277 11.10 -24.33 14.19
C VAL A 277 12.28 -25.30 14.36
N ARG A 278 12.70 -25.98 13.29
CA ARG A 278 13.86 -26.88 13.34
C ARG A 278 15.15 -26.14 13.69
N HIS A 279 15.38 -24.97 13.09
CA HIS A 279 16.58 -24.18 13.35
C HIS A 279 16.61 -23.66 14.80
N LEU A 280 15.45 -23.22 15.32
CA LEU A 280 15.29 -22.85 16.72
C LEU A 280 15.62 -24.01 17.67
N ALA A 281 15.13 -25.21 17.38
CA ALA A 281 15.39 -26.38 18.20
C ALA A 281 16.86 -26.85 18.13
N VAL A 282 17.48 -26.84 16.95
CA VAL A 282 18.80 -27.45 16.73
C VAL A 282 19.95 -26.47 16.97
N GLU A 283 19.92 -25.30 16.32
CA GLU A 283 21.03 -24.33 16.34
C GLU A 283 20.90 -23.37 17.53
N TRP A 284 19.66 -23.03 17.93
CA TRP A 284 19.41 -22.17 19.07
C TRP A 284 19.15 -22.91 20.38
N ARG A 285 18.77 -24.19 20.30
CA ARG A 285 18.38 -25.01 21.45
C ARG A 285 17.27 -24.31 22.28
N ALA A 286 16.29 -23.75 21.58
CA ALA A 286 15.13 -23.16 22.21
C ALA A 286 14.39 -24.23 23.03
N THR A 287 14.14 -23.93 24.31
CA THR A 287 13.43 -24.83 25.23
C THR A 287 11.93 -24.81 24.99
N SER A 288 11.43 -23.70 24.48
CA SER A 288 10.04 -23.53 24.05
C SER A 288 9.95 -22.59 22.85
N SER A 289 8.91 -22.77 22.05
CA SER A 289 8.61 -21.93 20.89
C SER A 289 7.12 -21.64 20.82
N CYS A 290 6.75 -20.36 20.83
CA CYS A 290 5.40 -19.89 20.62
C CYS A 290 5.34 -19.18 19.26
N ALA A 291 4.59 -19.75 18.32
CA ALA A 291 4.33 -19.16 17.01
C ALA A 291 2.82 -19.03 16.80
N ASN A 292 2.41 -17.90 16.22
CA ASN A 292 1.04 -17.68 15.76
C ASN A 292 0.78 -18.32 14.39
#